data_AF-A0A6V7KB42-F1
#
_entry.id   AF-A0A6V7KB42-F1
#
_cell.length_a   1.000
_cell.length_b   1.000
_cell.length_c   1.000
_cell.angle_alpha   90.00
_cell.angle_beta   90.00
_cell.angle_gamma   90.00
#
_symmetry.space_group_name_H-M   'P 1'
#
loop_
_entity.id
_entity.type
_entity.pdbx_description
1 polymer ?
#
loop_
_entity_poly.entity_id
_entity_poly.type
_entity_poly.pdbx_seq_one_letter_code
_entity_poly.pdbx_strand_id
1 'polypeptide(L)'
;DESSVQQLIDACIQDEDKLYLCVSSPTIKDKPVQIRPWRLSDADFVLDASMTLDPRKTVFVGGVPRPLKAVELAMIMDRLYGGVCYAGIDTDPELKYPKGAGRVAFSNQQSYISAISARFVQLQHGDIDKR
;
A
#
# COMPACT_ATOMS: atom_id res chain seq x y z
N ASP A 1 18.63 -2.26 -11.46
CA ASP A 1 18.13 -1.26 -12.41
C ASP A 1 16.66 -1.45 -12.70
N GLU A 2 15.92 -0.35 -12.77
CA GLU A 2 14.49 -0.34 -13.12
C GLU A 2 14.22 -0.87 -14.54
N SER A 3 15.25 -0.88 -15.41
CA SER A 3 15.16 -1.39 -16.78
C SER A 3 14.71 -2.84 -16.86
N SER A 4 15.14 -3.70 -15.93
CA SER A 4 14.70 -5.10 -15.86
C SER A 4 13.21 -5.23 -15.54
N VAL A 5 12.69 -4.32 -14.70
CA VAL A 5 11.25 -4.28 -14.37
C VAL A 5 10.46 -3.79 -15.58
N GLN A 6 10.96 -2.77 -16.29
CA GLN A 6 10.32 -2.29 -17.51
C GLN A 6 10.27 -3.36 -18.59
N GLN A 7 11.39 -4.07 -18.85
CA GLN A 7 11.42 -5.19 -19.80
C GLN A 7 10.45 -6.31 -19.42
N LEU A 8 10.33 -6.60 -18.12
CA LEU A 8 9.34 -7.57 -17.63
C LEU A 8 7.91 -7.11 -17.91
N ILE A 9 7.60 -5.83 -17.63
CA ILE A 9 6.28 -5.25 -17.90
C ILE A 9 5.96 -5.29 -19.40
N ASP A 10 6.92 -4.94 -20.25
CA ASP A 10 6.76 -4.93 -21.71
C ASP A 10 6.54 -6.35 -22.28
N ALA A 11 7.06 -7.38 -21.59
CA ALA A 11 6.87 -8.78 -21.95
C ALA A 11 5.59 -9.41 -21.38
N CYS A 12 4.86 -8.70 -20.50
CA CYS A 12 3.63 -9.21 -19.91
C CYS A 12 2.44 -9.14 -20.89
N ILE A 13 1.53 -10.09 -20.74
CA ILE A 13 0.20 -10.06 -21.33
C ILE A 13 -0.67 -9.13 -20.48
N GLN A 14 -1.24 -8.09 -21.08
CA GLN A 14 -2.17 -7.19 -20.41
C GLN A 14 -3.61 -7.69 -20.57
N ASP A 15 -4.32 -7.83 -19.47
CA ASP A 15 -5.72 -8.25 -19.42
C ASP A 15 -6.43 -7.50 -18.28
N GLU A 16 -7.50 -6.76 -18.59
CA GLU A 16 -8.26 -5.94 -17.61
C GLU A 16 -7.38 -5.11 -16.63
N ASP A 17 -6.40 -4.38 -17.16
CA ASP A 17 -5.40 -3.60 -16.40
C ASP A 17 -4.48 -4.41 -15.47
N LYS A 18 -4.50 -5.74 -15.58
CA LYS A 18 -3.58 -6.65 -14.88
C LYS A 18 -2.51 -7.13 -15.86
N LEU A 19 -1.31 -7.34 -15.33
CA LEU A 19 -0.19 -7.89 -16.07
C LEU A 19 -0.03 -9.36 -15.72
N TYR A 20 0.16 -10.20 -16.73
CA TYR A 20 0.39 -11.63 -16.57
C TYR A 20 1.64 -12.07 -17.32
N LEU A 21 2.40 -12.97 -16.69
CA LEU A 21 3.49 -13.69 -17.35
C LEU A 21 3.24 -15.18 -17.23
N CYS A 22 3.31 -15.89 -18.36
CA CYS A 22 3.20 -17.35 -18.36
C CYS A 22 4.51 -17.96 -17.87
N VAL A 23 4.43 -18.77 -16.81
CA VAL A 23 5.57 -19.49 -16.24
C VAL A 23 5.28 -20.99 -16.32
N SER A 24 6.24 -21.72 -16.87
CA SER A 24 6.19 -23.17 -16.94
C SER A 24 7.03 -23.82 -15.82
N SER A 25 6.50 -24.88 -15.24
CA SER A 25 7.20 -25.77 -14.31
C SER A 25 7.21 -27.20 -14.88
N PRO A 26 7.97 -28.15 -14.29
CA PRO A 26 7.96 -29.55 -14.74
C PRO A 26 6.57 -30.19 -14.73
N THR A 27 5.63 -29.68 -13.92
CA THR A 27 4.28 -30.24 -13.75
C THR A 27 3.18 -29.40 -14.38
N ILE A 28 3.41 -28.12 -14.66
CA ILE A 28 2.40 -27.21 -15.19
C ILE A 28 3.02 -26.39 -16.32
N LYS A 29 2.46 -26.47 -17.51
CA LYS A 29 2.85 -25.62 -18.63
C LYS A 29 2.05 -24.33 -18.63
N ASP A 30 2.73 -23.24 -18.96
CA ASP A 30 2.17 -21.92 -19.26
C ASP A 30 1.16 -21.42 -18.23
N LYS A 31 1.48 -21.58 -16.93
CA LYS A 31 0.64 -21.07 -15.87
C LYS A 31 0.68 -19.54 -15.90
N PRO A 32 -0.46 -18.84 -16.09
CA PRO A 32 -0.47 -17.38 -16.01
C PRO A 32 -0.25 -16.97 -14.55
N VAL A 33 0.79 -16.18 -14.31
CA VAL A 33 1.10 -15.59 -13.01
C VAL A 33 0.89 -14.10 -13.10
N GLN A 34 0.13 -13.53 -12.17
CA GLN A 34 -0.10 -12.10 -12.12
C GLN A 34 1.18 -11.38 -11.64
N ILE A 35 1.62 -10.40 -12.42
CA ILE A 35 2.70 -9.49 -12.06
C ILE A 35 2.08 -8.18 -11.56
N ARG A 36 2.45 -7.78 -10.34
CA ARG A 36 1.96 -6.55 -9.69
C ARG A 36 3.15 -5.67 -9.31
N PRO A 37 3.68 -4.85 -10.22
CA PRO A 37 4.75 -3.94 -9.88
C PRO A 37 4.26 -2.91 -8.87
N TRP A 38 5.11 -2.56 -7.90
CA TRP A 38 4.82 -1.54 -6.91
C TRP A 38 5.72 -0.33 -7.17
N ARG A 39 5.13 0.86 -7.26
CA ARG A 39 5.86 2.07 -7.61
C ARG A 39 6.40 2.73 -6.35
N LEU A 40 7.64 3.20 -6.40
CA LEU A 40 8.24 3.95 -5.30
C LEU A 40 7.44 5.22 -4.95
N SER A 41 6.77 5.82 -5.94
CA SER A 41 5.86 6.95 -5.74
C SER A 41 4.62 6.63 -4.91
N ASP A 42 4.26 5.34 -4.78
CA ASP A 42 3.09 4.90 -4.01
C ASP A 42 3.43 4.71 -2.51
N ALA A 43 4.69 4.95 -2.11
CA ALA A 43 5.18 4.79 -0.75
C ALA A 43 4.65 5.84 0.23
N ASP A 44 4.43 7.06 -0.24
CA ASP A 44 4.09 8.20 0.58
C ASP A 44 2.97 9.00 -0.07
N PHE A 45 2.05 9.50 0.74
CA PHE A 45 0.96 10.33 0.26
C PHE A 45 0.63 11.42 1.28
N VAL A 46 0.60 12.66 0.81
CA VAL A 46 0.24 13.83 1.60
C VAL A 46 -1.16 14.26 1.15
N LEU A 47 -2.14 14.18 2.05
CA LEU A 47 -3.52 14.60 1.78
C LEU A 47 -3.66 16.12 1.96
N ASP A 48 -3.02 16.67 3.00
CA ASP A 48 -3.00 18.11 3.28
C ASP A 48 -1.57 18.57 3.59
N ALA A 49 -0.97 19.27 2.62
CA ALA A 49 0.40 19.78 2.71
C ALA A 49 0.52 21.05 3.55
N SER A 50 -0.59 21.68 3.95
CA SER A 50 -0.58 22.86 4.82
C SER A 50 -0.36 22.52 6.29
N MET A 51 -0.54 21.25 6.66
CA MET A 51 -0.44 20.77 8.05
C MET A 51 0.96 20.25 8.37
N THR A 52 1.50 20.66 9.50
CA THR A 52 2.76 20.11 10.03
C THR A 52 2.55 18.71 10.59
N LEU A 53 3.37 17.75 10.16
CA LEU A 53 3.32 16.38 10.68
C LEU A 53 3.84 16.32 12.12
N ASP A 54 2.98 15.84 13.03
CA ASP A 54 3.34 15.59 14.42
C ASP A 54 3.50 14.08 14.66
N PRO A 55 4.71 13.59 14.98
CA PRO A 55 4.93 12.18 15.32
C PRO A 55 4.04 11.68 16.46
N ARG A 56 3.62 12.55 17.38
CA ARG A 56 2.74 12.20 18.51
C ARG A 56 1.28 11.98 18.09
N LYS A 57 0.92 12.37 16.87
CA LYS A 57 -0.40 12.15 16.26
C LYS A 57 -0.33 11.15 15.10
N THR A 58 0.70 10.30 15.09
CA THR A 58 0.92 9.29 14.05
C THR A 58 0.67 7.90 14.62
N VAL A 59 -0.13 7.10 13.90
CA VAL A 59 -0.41 5.71 14.26
C VAL A 59 0.35 4.75 13.34
N PHE A 60 0.72 3.61 13.88
CA PHE A 60 1.25 2.47 13.12
C PHE A 60 0.11 1.52 12.75
N VAL A 61 0.08 1.08 11.50
CA VAL A 61 -0.92 0.15 10.95
C VAL A 61 -0.20 -1.11 10.48
N GLY A 62 -0.35 -2.20 11.23
CA GLY A 62 0.18 -3.52 10.86
C GLY A 62 -0.79 -4.30 9.95
N GLY A 63 -0.30 -5.38 9.35
CA GLY A 63 -1.15 -6.32 8.58
C GLY A 63 -1.60 -5.81 7.21
N VAL A 64 -1.09 -4.65 6.78
CA VAL A 64 -1.43 -4.01 5.50
C VAL A 64 -1.09 -4.95 4.31
N PRO A 65 -1.96 -5.10 3.31
CA PRO A 65 -1.63 -5.81 2.08
C PRO A 65 -0.41 -5.17 1.39
N ARG A 66 0.58 -5.97 0.98
CA ARG A 66 1.78 -5.45 0.30
C ARG A 66 1.50 -4.63 -0.97
N PRO A 67 0.45 -4.94 -1.76
CA PRO A 67 0.10 -4.11 -2.90
C PRO A 67 -0.66 -2.82 -2.56
N LEU A 68 -0.97 -2.54 -1.29
CA LEU A 68 -1.68 -1.32 -0.89
C LEU A 68 -0.76 -0.11 -1.11
N LYS A 69 -1.34 0.98 -1.61
CA LYS A 69 -0.68 2.27 -1.81
C LYS A 69 -0.94 3.21 -0.64
N ALA A 70 -0.03 4.15 -0.41
CA ALA A 70 -0.20 5.16 0.65
C ALA A 70 -1.49 5.98 0.48
N VAL A 71 -1.84 6.34 -0.76
CA VAL A 71 -3.10 7.05 -1.06
C VAL A 71 -4.33 6.26 -0.64
N GLU A 72 -4.35 4.95 -0.87
CA GLU A 72 -5.48 4.09 -0.50
C GLU A 72 -5.60 4.00 1.03
N LEU A 73 -4.46 3.82 1.72
CA LEU A 73 -4.43 3.82 3.18
C LEU A 73 -4.92 5.15 3.76
N ALA A 74 -4.48 6.29 3.20
CA ALA A 74 -4.92 7.60 3.63
C ALA A 74 -6.44 7.76 3.48
N MET A 75 -7.00 7.43 2.31
CA MET A 75 -8.42 7.57 2.03
C MET A 75 -9.29 6.68 2.92
N ILE A 76 -8.86 5.45 3.19
CA ILE A 76 -9.59 4.54 4.09
C ILE A 76 -9.62 5.11 5.51
N MET A 77 -8.46 5.55 6.01
CA MET A 77 -8.35 6.05 7.38
C MET A 77 -9.05 7.40 7.55
N ASP A 78 -9.02 8.27 6.53
CA ASP A 78 -9.73 9.54 6.55
C ASP A 78 -11.25 9.33 6.53
N ARG A 79 -11.73 8.37 5.75
CA ARG A 79 -13.16 8.01 5.75
C ARG A 79 -13.64 7.48 7.10
N LEU A 80 -12.79 6.78 7.85
CA LEU A 80 -13.14 6.16 9.13
C LEU A 80 -13.03 7.12 10.32
N TYR A 81 -11.99 7.94 10.35
CA TYR A 81 -11.63 8.76 11.53
C TYR A 81 -11.55 10.26 11.24
N GLY A 82 -11.47 10.64 9.97
CA GLY A 82 -11.26 12.01 9.51
C GLY A 82 -9.88 12.58 9.88
N GLY A 83 -9.53 13.69 9.23
CA GLY A 83 -8.38 14.50 9.61
C GLY A 83 -7.04 13.82 9.39
N VAL A 84 -6.93 12.94 8.39
CA VAL A 84 -5.63 12.40 7.95
C VAL A 84 -4.87 13.50 7.21
N CYS A 85 -3.61 13.73 7.56
CA CYS A 85 -2.74 14.65 6.81
C CYS A 85 -1.81 13.90 5.86
N TYR A 86 -1.41 12.69 6.25
CA TYR A 86 -0.38 11.92 5.57
C TYR A 86 -0.52 10.44 5.86
N ALA A 87 -0.20 9.62 4.87
CA ALA A 87 0.03 8.20 5.04
C ALA A 87 1.33 7.78 4.35
N GLY A 88 1.97 6.76 4.90
CA GLY A 88 3.14 6.12 4.33
C GLY A 88 3.06 4.61 4.45
N ILE A 89 3.58 3.90 3.46
CA ILE A 89 3.79 2.46 3.49
C ILE A 89 5.22 2.20 3.95
N ASP A 90 5.38 1.33 4.94
CA ASP A 90 6.70 0.98 5.44
C ASP A 90 7.38 0.02 4.46
N THR A 91 8.45 0.51 3.83
CA THR A 91 9.27 -0.24 2.89
C THR A 91 10.58 -0.70 3.53
N ASP A 92 11.17 -1.76 2.99
CA ASP A 92 12.54 -2.14 3.32
C ASP A 92 13.54 -1.02 2.97
N PRO A 93 14.49 -0.66 3.86
CA PRO A 93 15.42 0.45 3.59
C PRO A 93 16.32 0.23 2.38
N GLU A 94 16.70 -1.02 2.12
CA GLU A 94 17.62 -1.39 1.04
C GLU A 94 16.83 -1.73 -0.23
N LEU A 95 15.80 -2.57 -0.11
CA LEU A 95 15.04 -3.06 -1.27
C LEU A 95 13.91 -2.14 -1.72
N LYS A 96 13.56 -1.13 -0.90
CA LYS A 96 12.44 -0.22 -1.13
C LYS A 96 11.11 -0.93 -1.42
N TYR A 97 10.93 -2.10 -0.84
CA TYR A 97 9.76 -2.97 -1.07
C TYR A 97 8.82 -3.00 0.14
N PRO A 98 7.48 -2.94 -0.04
CA PRO A 98 6.51 -2.94 1.06
C PRO A 98 6.62 -4.13 2.02
N LYS A 99 6.69 -3.85 3.31
CA LYS A 99 6.80 -4.88 4.37
C LYS A 99 5.46 -5.36 4.93
N GLY A 100 4.35 -4.76 4.47
CA GLY A 100 3.01 -5.07 4.96
C GLY A 100 2.64 -4.31 6.25
N ALA A 101 3.17 -3.10 6.38
CA ALA A 101 2.85 -2.15 7.42
C ALA A 101 2.82 -0.73 6.84
N GLY A 102 2.23 0.20 7.57
CA GLY A 102 2.21 1.62 7.21
C GLY A 102 2.01 2.51 8.43
N ARG A 103 2.04 3.81 8.17
CA ARG A 103 1.90 4.87 9.17
C ARG A 103 0.90 5.90 8.67
N VAL A 104 0.09 6.44 9.58
CA VAL A 104 -0.91 7.47 9.25
C VAL A 104 -0.84 8.58 10.28
N ALA A 105 -0.66 9.81 9.83
CA ALA A 105 -0.59 11.00 10.67
C ALA A 105 -1.89 11.80 10.58
N PHE A 106 -2.38 12.24 11.74
CA PHE A 106 -3.62 13.01 11.87
C PHE A 106 -3.35 14.47 12.24
N SER A 107 -4.19 15.38 11.76
CA SER A 107 -4.16 16.82 12.10
C SER A 107 -4.53 17.08 13.56
N ASN A 108 -5.49 16.29 14.06
CA ASN A 108 -6.15 16.53 15.33
C ASN A 108 -6.03 15.32 16.28
N GLN A 109 -6.06 15.60 17.57
CA GLN A 109 -5.87 14.60 18.62
C GLN A 109 -7.07 13.64 18.73
N GLN A 110 -8.27 14.10 18.39
CA GLN A 110 -9.49 13.30 18.48
C GLN A 110 -9.46 12.12 17.49
N SER A 111 -9.13 12.38 16.23
CA SER A 111 -8.98 11.34 15.19
C SER A 111 -7.86 10.35 15.53
N TYR A 112 -6.72 10.85 16.03
CA TYR A 112 -5.62 10.01 16.50
C TYR A 112 -6.06 9.04 17.61
N ILE A 113 -6.73 9.55 18.65
CA ILE A 113 -7.22 8.71 19.76
C ILE A 113 -8.24 7.69 19.25
N SER A 114 -9.18 8.13 18.40
CA SER A 114 -10.21 7.26 17.82
C SER A 114 -9.61 6.11 17.01
N ALA A 115 -8.60 6.39 16.19
CA ALA A 115 -7.90 5.38 15.38
C ALA A 115 -7.18 4.34 16.26
N ILE A 116 -6.53 4.77 17.35
CA ILE A 116 -5.88 3.84 18.30
C ILE A 116 -6.92 3.00 19.05
N SER A 117 -8.02 3.61 19.49
CA SER A 117 -9.07 2.92 20.24
C SER A 117 -9.76 1.82 19.45
N ALA A 118 -9.84 1.95 18.12
CA ALA A 118 -10.50 0.97 17.25
C ALA A 118 -9.78 -0.40 17.22
N ARG A 119 -8.45 -0.43 17.43
CA ARG A 119 -7.57 -1.62 17.43
C ARG A 119 -7.49 -2.42 16.12
N PHE A 120 -8.62 -2.66 15.45
CA PHE A 120 -8.72 -3.39 14.19
C PHE A 120 -9.52 -2.59 13.17
N VAL A 121 -9.04 -2.60 11.94
CA VAL A 121 -9.73 -2.02 10.77
C VAL A 121 -9.70 -3.05 9.67
N GLN A 122 -10.86 -3.34 9.09
CA GLN A 122 -10.92 -4.18 7.90
C GLN A 122 -10.49 -3.35 6.69
N LEU A 123 -9.31 -3.66 6.14
CA LEU A 123 -8.82 -3.10 4.90
C LEU A 123 -9.24 -4.03 3.76
N GLN A 124 -10.25 -3.62 2.99
CA GLN A 124 -10.61 -4.31 1.75
C GLN A 124 -9.70 -3.78 0.62
N HIS A 125 -8.84 -4.64 0.05
CA HIS A 125 -7.98 -4.30 -1.08
C HIS A 125 -8.13 -5.29 -2.23
N GLY A 126 -9.09 -5.03 -3.12
CA GLY A 126 -9.47 -5.96 -4.19
C GLY A 126 -9.94 -7.31 -3.61
N ASP A 127 -9.49 -8.42 -4.21
CA ASP A 127 -9.80 -9.78 -3.73
C ASP A 127 -9.03 -10.20 -2.45
N ILE A 128 -8.26 -9.29 -1.85
CA ILE A 128 -7.45 -9.56 -0.66
C ILE A 128 -8.18 -9.03 0.56
N ASP A 129 -8.91 -9.89 1.24
CA ASP A 129 -9.39 -9.67 2.59
C ASP A 129 -8.31 -10.11 3.59
N LYS A 130 -7.84 -9.19 4.43
CA LYS A 130 -7.03 -9.49 5.61
C LYS A 130 -7.79 -9.08 6.87
N ARG A 131 -7.88 -10.03 7.80
CA ARG A 131 -8.59 -9.92 9.08
C ARG A 131 -7.63 -9.63 10.23
#